data_AF-A0A2H3B7Q3-F1
#
_entry.id   AF-A0A2H3B7Q3-F1
#
_cell.length_a   1.000
_cell.length_b   1.000
_cell.length_c   1.000
_cell.angle_alpha   90.00
_cell.angle_beta   90.00
_cell.angle_gamma   90.00
#
_symmetry.space_group_name_H-M   'P 1'
#
loop_
_entity.id
_entity.type
_entity.pdbx_description
1 polymer ?
#
loop_
_entity_poly.entity_id
_entity_poly.type
_entity_poly.pdbx_seq_one_letter_code
_entity_poly.pdbx_strand_id
1 'polypeptide(L)'
;MSVPPFATAFALSVVTAYLCDRFPVRGLVCIVTSIITLIGFIIFLTSSSAHIRYGSLFLSIPGVYANTPTLASWNSTNSAPHVRRATAIAIAFILSSVGGILSTWLMGSLSTAPKYVLGTRVMVAFSCGMSVGSALCLGYFMLMNKKKRKMQGQDVKGMDGDLAPSFVYLL
;
A
#
# COMPACT_ATOMS: atom_id res chain seq x y z
N MET A 1 -23.80 2.45 12.96
CA MET A 1 -24.04 3.20 11.70
C MET A 1 -22.80 3.11 10.81
N SER A 2 -22.40 1.90 10.40
CA SER A 2 -21.11 1.68 9.70
C SER A 2 -21.26 1.23 8.24
N VAL A 3 -22.50 0.99 7.78
CA VAL A 3 -22.76 0.43 6.45
C VAL A 3 -22.35 1.35 5.28
N PRO A 4 -22.57 2.69 5.32
CA PRO A 4 -22.30 3.55 4.16
C PRO A 4 -20.82 3.65 3.77
N PRO A 5 -19.85 3.81 4.70
CA PRO A 5 -18.44 3.87 4.37
C PRO A 5 -17.90 2.57 3.74
N PHE A 6 -18.38 1.42 4.19
CA PHE A 6 -17.99 0.12 3.62
C PHE A 6 -18.55 -0.08 2.21
N ALA A 7 -19.79 0.37 1.95
CA ALA A 7 -20.36 0.33 0.60
C ALA A 7 -19.56 1.19 -0.39
N THR A 8 -19.15 2.40 0.02
CA THR A 8 -18.28 3.24 -0.81
C THR A 8 -16.88 2.65 -0.98
N ALA A 9 -16.37 1.94 0.04
CA ALA A 9 -15.10 1.25 -0.04
C ALA A 9 -15.13 0.10 -1.03
N PHE A 10 -16.23 -0.66 -1.05
CA PHE A 10 -16.44 -1.71 -2.03
C PHE A 10 -16.46 -1.15 -3.45
N ALA A 11 -17.25 -0.11 -3.72
CA ALA A 11 -17.34 0.50 -5.04
C ALA A 11 -15.97 1.04 -5.54
N LEU A 12 -15.24 1.77 -4.69
CA LEU A 12 -13.93 2.32 -5.07
C LEU A 12 -12.89 1.21 -5.27
N SER A 13 -12.92 0.17 -4.43
CA SER A 13 -12.01 -0.97 -4.56
C SER A 13 -12.24 -1.73 -5.87
N VAL A 14 -13.50 -1.92 -6.27
CA VAL A 14 -13.86 -2.56 -7.55
C VAL A 14 -13.37 -1.72 -8.74
N VAL A 15 -13.58 -0.39 -8.70
CA VAL A 15 -13.10 0.52 -9.76
C VAL A 15 -11.58 0.50 -9.85
N THR A 16 -10.90 0.53 -8.70
CA THR A 16 -9.44 0.53 -8.64
C THR A 16 -8.86 -0.80 -9.12
N ALA A 17 -9.47 -1.92 -8.74
CA ALA A 17 -9.10 -3.24 -9.23
C ALA A 17 -9.30 -3.35 -10.75
N TYR A 18 -10.42 -2.85 -11.27
CA TYR A 18 -10.67 -2.81 -12.71
C TYR A 18 -9.63 -1.97 -13.47
N LEU A 19 -9.22 -0.82 -12.91
CA LEU A 19 -8.15 0.00 -13.47
C LEU A 19 -6.79 -0.74 -13.43
N CYS A 20 -6.46 -1.41 -12.34
CA CYS A 20 -5.23 -2.20 -12.19
C CYS A 20 -5.15 -3.42 -13.11
N ASP A 21 -6.29 -4.01 -13.46
CA ASP A 21 -6.36 -5.14 -14.38
C ASP A 21 -6.25 -4.68 -15.84
N ARG A 22 -6.76 -3.47 -16.15
CA ARG A 22 -6.73 -2.93 -17.51
C ARG A 22 -5.44 -2.20 -17.86
N PHE A 23 -4.73 -1.62 -16.88
CA PHE A 23 -3.50 -0.87 -17.10
C PHE A 23 -2.34 -1.43 -16.26
N PRO A 24 -1.14 -1.64 -16.85
CA PRO A 24 0.06 -2.06 -16.13
C PRO A 24 0.71 -0.90 -15.35
N VAL A 25 -0.09 -0.17 -14.57
CA VAL A 25 0.28 1.03 -13.77
C VAL A 25 0.08 0.76 -12.27
N ARG A 26 0.31 -0.48 -11.86
CA ARG A 26 -0.03 -1.03 -10.54
C ARG A 26 0.67 -0.29 -9.40
N GLY A 27 1.91 0.15 -9.60
CA GLY A 27 2.63 0.92 -8.58
C GLY A 27 2.13 2.36 -8.48
N LEU A 28 1.72 2.98 -9.59
CA LEU A 28 1.10 4.32 -9.57
C LEU A 28 -0.26 4.31 -8.86
N VAL A 29 -1.06 3.25 -9.07
CA VAL A 29 -2.34 3.06 -8.35
C VAL A 29 -2.10 2.90 -6.85
N CYS A 30 -1.09 2.12 -6.44
CA CYS A 30 -0.73 1.94 -5.03
C CYS A 30 -0.35 3.28 -4.35
N ILE A 31 0.37 4.15 -5.05
CA ILE A 31 0.73 5.49 -4.55
C ILE A 31 -0.53 6.36 -4.40
N VAL A 32 -1.41 6.38 -5.41
CA VAL A 32 -2.64 7.19 -5.37
C VAL A 32 -3.56 6.73 -4.23
N THR A 33 -3.76 5.42 -4.06
CA THR A 33 -4.57 4.88 -2.96
C THR A 33 -3.96 5.15 -1.59
N SER A 34 -2.62 5.12 -1.49
CA SER A 34 -1.90 5.46 -0.25
C SER A 34 -2.04 6.94 0.11
N ILE A 35 -1.99 7.84 -0.88
CA ILE A 35 -2.21 9.28 -0.68
C ILE A 35 -3.65 9.57 -0.23
N ILE A 36 -4.64 8.96 -0.87
CA ILE A 36 -6.05 9.11 -0.48
C ILE A 36 -6.26 8.67 0.97
N THR A 37 -5.65 7.55 1.36
CA THR A 37 -5.67 7.02 2.72
C THR A 37 -5.04 7.99 3.72
N LEU A 38 -3.86 8.53 3.38
CA LEU A 38 -3.13 9.49 4.20
C LEU A 38 -3.95 10.76 4.45
N ILE A 39 -4.57 11.32 3.39
CA ILE A 39 -5.44 12.50 3.49
C ILE A 39 -6.62 12.21 4.44
N GLY A 40 -7.26 11.05 4.31
CA GLY A 40 -8.35 10.65 5.20
C GLY A 40 -7.92 10.60 6.67
N PHE A 41 -6.75 10.03 6.98
CA PHE A 41 -6.23 9.97 8.35
C PHE A 41 -5.81 11.35 8.89
N ILE A 42 -5.29 12.24 8.05
CA ILE A 42 -4.97 13.63 8.44
C ILE A 42 -6.26 14.39 8.81
N ILE A 43 -7.33 14.26 8.01
CA ILE A 43 -8.62 14.89 8.30
C ILE A 43 -9.20 14.35 9.62
N PHE A 44 -9.07 13.05 9.87
CA PHE A 44 -9.52 12.45 11.12
C PHE A 44 -8.76 12.98 12.36
N LEU A 45 -7.45 13.26 12.21
CA LEU A 45 -6.60 13.79 13.28
C LEU A 45 -6.90 15.26 13.58
N THR A 46 -7.08 16.08 12.55
CA THR A 46 -7.29 17.54 12.70
C THR A 46 -8.72 17.88 13.10
N SER A 47 -9.68 17.01 12.82
CA SER A 47 -11.09 17.28 13.09
C SER A 47 -11.47 17.14 14.56
N SER A 48 -12.16 18.17 15.09
CA SER A 48 -12.80 18.14 16.40
C SER A 48 -14.32 17.89 16.35
N SER A 49 -14.92 17.83 15.16
CA SER A 49 -16.37 17.61 14.98
C SER A 49 -16.68 16.17 14.54
N ALA A 50 -17.70 15.57 15.15
CA ALA A 50 -18.12 14.19 14.86
C ALA A 50 -18.52 13.98 13.40
N HIS A 51 -19.15 14.99 12.77
CA HIS A 51 -19.57 14.94 11.36
C HIS A 51 -18.37 14.86 10.41
N ILE A 52 -17.34 15.66 10.65
CA ILE A 52 -16.13 15.68 9.82
C ILE A 52 -15.30 14.39 10.02
N ARG A 53 -15.26 13.86 11.25
CA ARG A 53 -14.66 12.53 11.53
C ARG A 53 -15.38 11.40 10.80
N TYR A 54 -16.71 11.47 10.69
CA TYR A 54 -17.48 10.53 9.89
C TYR A 54 -17.19 10.69 8.39
N GLY A 55 -17.07 11.93 7.91
CA GLY A 55 -16.66 12.24 6.54
C GLY A 55 -15.29 11.66 6.16
N SER A 56 -14.29 11.73 7.04
CA SER A 56 -12.96 11.19 6.76
C SER A 56 -12.93 9.67 6.61
N LEU A 57 -13.85 8.94 7.26
CA LEU A 57 -13.97 7.48 7.12
C LEU A 57 -14.35 7.08 5.68
N PHE A 58 -15.08 7.92 4.95
CA PHE A 58 -15.39 7.70 3.52
C PHE A 58 -14.16 7.81 2.61
N LEU A 59 -13.04 8.36 3.08
CA LEU A 59 -11.80 8.45 2.31
C LEU A 59 -10.77 7.42 2.80
N SER A 60 -10.63 7.26 4.11
CA SER A 60 -9.68 6.32 4.71
C SER A 60 -10.02 4.86 4.43
N ILE A 61 -11.29 4.45 4.60
CA ILE A 61 -11.67 3.04 4.45
C ILE A 61 -11.47 2.58 3.00
N PRO A 62 -12.01 3.26 1.98
CA PRO A 62 -11.80 2.82 0.59
C PRO A 62 -10.34 2.74 0.18
N GLY A 63 -9.52 3.70 0.61
CA GLY A 63 -8.09 3.74 0.29
C GLY A 63 -7.31 2.55 0.86
N VAL A 64 -7.55 2.18 2.13
CA VAL A 64 -6.89 1.02 2.76
C VAL A 64 -7.30 -0.30 2.09
N TYR A 65 -8.59 -0.44 1.78
CA TYR A 65 -9.10 -1.66 1.15
C TYR A 65 -8.61 -1.85 -0.29
N ALA A 66 -8.47 -0.76 -1.05
CA ALA A 66 -7.91 -0.82 -2.40
C ALA A 66 -6.38 -1.03 -2.40
N ASN A 67 -5.68 -0.54 -1.38
CA ASN A 67 -4.21 -0.65 -1.32
C ASN A 67 -3.73 -2.09 -1.04
N THR A 68 -4.41 -2.82 -0.16
CA THR A 68 -4.03 -4.19 0.24
C THR A 68 -3.86 -5.18 -0.93
N PRO A 69 -4.86 -5.38 -1.82
CA PRO A 69 -4.73 -6.31 -2.94
C PRO A 69 -3.74 -5.81 -4.00
N THR A 70 -3.65 -4.49 -4.19
CA THR A 70 -2.73 -3.87 -5.15
C THR A 70 -1.28 -4.10 -4.74
N LEU A 71 -0.95 -3.89 -3.46
CA LEU A 71 0.39 -4.12 -2.90
C LEU A 71 0.78 -5.59 -2.95
N ALA A 72 -0.14 -6.50 -2.60
CA ALA A 72 0.11 -7.94 -2.67
C ALA A 72 0.40 -8.40 -4.11
N SER A 73 -0.42 -7.95 -5.06
CA SER A 73 -0.23 -8.24 -6.49
C SER A 73 1.07 -7.68 -7.02
N TRP A 74 1.44 -6.45 -6.62
CA TRP A 74 2.69 -5.80 -7.02
C TRP A 74 3.93 -6.51 -6.47
N ASN A 75 3.94 -6.91 -5.19
CA ASN A 75 5.02 -7.73 -4.61
C ASN A 75 5.17 -9.07 -5.35
N SER A 76 4.05 -9.70 -5.67
CA SER A 76 4.04 -10.99 -6.35
C SER A 76 4.55 -10.92 -7.80
N THR A 77 4.42 -9.77 -8.45
CA THR A 77 4.84 -9.60 -9.87
C THR A 77 6.29 -9.14 -10.01
N ASN A 78 6.89 -8.53 -8.98
CA ASN A 78 8.28 -8.07 -9.01
C ASN A 78 9.30 -9.07 -8.42
N SER A 79 8.90 -10.33 -8.22
CA SER A 79 9.76 -11.40 -7.69
C SER A 79 9.68 -12.66 -8.57
N ALA A 80 10.79 -13.02 -9.21
CA ALA A 80 10.91 -14.06 -10.22
C ALA A 80 11.36 -15.43 -9.66
N PRO A 81 12.22 -15.54 -8.63
CA PRO A 81 12.41 -16.84 -7.98
C PRO A 81 11.19 -17.18 -7.13
N HIS A 82 10.50 -18.28 -7.44
CA HIS A 82 9.31 -18.75 -6.72
C HIS A 82 9.52 -18.83 -5.19
N VAL A 83 10.71 -19.26 -4.77
CA VAL A 83 11.08 -19.35 -3.34
C VAL A 83 11.18 -17.96 -2.70
N ARG A 84 11.81 -16.98 -3.37
CA ARG A 84 11.92 -15.61 -2.84
C ARG A 84 10.57 -14.90 -2.80
N ARG A 85 9.74 -15.11 -3.83
CA ARG A 85 8.37 -14.59 -3.88
C ARG A 85 7.52 -15.13 -2.73
N ALA A 86 7.56 -16.43 -2.48
CA ALA A 86 6.81 -17.05 -1.38
C ALA A 86 7.23 -16.49 -0.02
N THR A 87 8.54 -16.37 0.23
CA THR A 87 9.07 -15.80 1.47
C THR A 87 8.67 -14.33 1.66
N ALA A 88 8.71 -13.51 0.60
CA ALA A 88 8.32 -12.10 0.67
C ALA A 88 6.83 -11.93 1.02
N ILE A 89 5.95 -12.74 0.41
CA ILE A 89 4.51 -12.74 0.71
C ILE A 89 4.28 -13.20 2.16
N ALA A 90 4.95 -14.26 2.61
CA ALA A 90 4.83 -14.75 3.98
C ALA A 90 5.24 -13.69 5.02
N ILE A 91 6.36 -12.99 4.79
CA ILE A 91 6.82 -11.91 5.67
C ILE A 91 5.80 -10.76 5.69
N ALA A 92 5.22 -10.39 4.55
CA ALA A 92 4.19 -9.36 4.48
C ALA A 92 2.94 -9.72 5.32
N PHE A 93 2.50 -10.98 5.28
CA PHE A 93 1.40 -11.47 6.10
C PHE A 93 1.73 -11.45 7.60
N ILE A 94 2.94 -11.84 8.00
CA ILE A 94 3.38 -11.79 9.40
C ILE A 94 3.35 -10.34 9.91
N LEU A 95 3.91 -9.40 9.14
CA LEU A 95 3.88 -7.98 9.47
C LEU A 95 2.45 -7.44 9.58
N SER A 96 1.54 -7.87 8.70
CA SER A 96 0.13 -7.48 8.77
C SER A 96 -0.53 -7.94 10.06
N SER A 97 -0.27 -9.17 10.50
CA SER A 97 -0.80 -9.71 11.77
C SER A 97 -0.26 -8.94 12.98
N VAL A 98 1.05 -8.66 13.00
CA VAL A 98 1.67 -7.85 14.07
C VAL A 98 1.12 -6.43 14.09
N GLY A 99 0.89 -5.82 12.91
CA GLY A 99 0.26 -4.51 12.77
C GLY A 99 -1.16 -4.48 13.34
N GLY A 100 -1.96 -5.52 13.11
CA GLY A 100 -3.30 -5.67 13.68
C GLY A 100 -3.29 -5.76 15.22
N ILE A 101 -2.34 -6.51 15.78
CA ILE A 101 -2.13 -6.59 17.23
C ILE A 101 -1.76 -5.20 17.76
N LEU A 102 -0.72 -4.56 17.21
CA LEU A 102 -0.30 -3.21 17.58
C LEU A 102 -1.45 -2.20 17.53
N SER A 103 -2.26 -2.22 16.48
CA SER A 103 -3.43 -1.35 16.33
C SER A 103 -4.44 -1.51 17.47
N THR A 104 -4.68 -2.76 17.89
CA THR A 104 -5.64 -3.09 18.96
C THR A 104 -5.16 -2.57 20.31
N TRP A 105 -3.87 -2.77 20.62
CA TRP A 105 -3.26 -2.25 21.85
C TRP A 105 -3.24 -0.72 21.89
N LEU A 106 -2.99 -0.09 20.75
CA LEU A 106 -2.87 1.35 20.63
C LEU A 106 -4.22 2.07 20.72
N MET A 107 -5.29 1.47 20.17
CA MET A 107 -6.65 1.98 20.30
C MET A 107 -7.35 1.59 21.60
N GLY A 108 -6.91 0.52 22.27
CA GLY A 108 -7.50 0.03 23.51
C GLY A 108 -6.82 0.61 24.76
N SER A 109 -5.60 0.15 25.07
CA SER A 109 -5.00 0.33 26.39
C SER A 109 -4.07 1.55 26.51
N LEU A 110 -3.52 2.04 25.38
CA LEU A 110 -2.53 3.12 25.39
C LEU A 110 -3.09 4.51 25.03
N SER A 111 -4.32 4.60 24.52
CA SER A 111 -4.86 5.87 24.04
C SER A 111 -6.18 6.22 24.73
N THR A 112 -6.16 7.35 25.44
CA THR A 112 -7.30 7.83 26.23
C THR A 112 -8.41 8.35 25.32
N ALA A 113 -9.64 7.93 25.61
CA ALA A 113 -10.85 8.53 25.05
C ALA A 113 -10.88 10.05 25.35
N PRO A 114 -11.51 10.91 24.51
CA PRO A 114 -12.40 10.60 23.37
C PRO A 114 -11.76 10.83 21.99
N LYS A 115 -10.50 11.29 21.95
CA LYS A 115 -9.85 11.66 20.68
C LYS A 115 -8.88 10.61 20.14
N TYR A 116 -8.47 9.63 20.93
CA TYR A 116 -7.51 8.58 20.54
C TYR A 116 -6.33 9.13 19.71
N VAL A 117 -5.79 10.28 20.16
CA VAL A 117 -4.85 11.09 19.38
C VAL A 117 -3.55 10.32 19.13
N LEU A 118 -3.10 9.57 20.14
CA LEU A 118 -1.89 8.77 20.06
C LEU A 118 -2.05 7.62 19.06
N GLY A 119 -3.20 6.92 19.11
CA GLY A 119 -3.57 5.90 18.13
C GLY A 119 -3.58 6.42 16.70
N THR A 120 -4.24 7.56 16.50
CA THR A 120 -4.38 8.19 15.18
C THR A 120 -3.03 8.67 14.62
N ARG A 121 -2.17 9.27 15.45
CA ARG A 121 -0.84 9.74 15.01
C ARG A 121 0.05 8.60 14.50
N VAL A 122 -0.01 7.45 15.17
CA VAL A 122 0.76 6.27 14.74
C VAL A 122 0.19 5.71 13.44
N MET A 123 -1.13 5.66 13.28
CA MET A 123 -1.76 5.24 12.00
C MET A 123 -1.35 6.18 10.85
N VAL A 124 -1.32 7.49 11.09
CA VAL A 124 -0.80 8.47 10.12
C VAL A 124 0.68 8.22 9.83
N ALA A 125 1.51 7.97 10.84
CA ALA A 125 2.94 7.69 10.67
C ALA A 125 3.18 6.42 9.83
N PHE A 126 2.44 5.33 10.10
CA PHE A 126 2.52 4.10 9.31
C PHE A 126 1.99 4.30 7.88
N SER A 127 0.89 5.03 7.69
CA SER A 127 0.36 5.33 6.36
C SER A 127 1.33 6.21 5.55
N CYS A 128 2.01 7.14 6.21
CA CYS A 128 3.04 7.98 5.60
C CYS A 128 4.28 7.13 5.23
N GLY A 129 4.76 6.28 6.15
CA GLY A 129 5.85 5.35 5.90
C GLY A 129 5.55 4.40 4.75
N MET A 130 4.32 3.90 4.65
CA MET A 130 3.88 3.07 3.53
C MET A 130 3.83 3.85 2.21
N SER A 131 3.35 5.09 2.22
CA SER A 131 3.33 5.95 1.03
C SER A 131 4.73 6.26 0.52
N VAL A 132 5.64 6.66 1.43
CA VAL A 132 7.05 6.96 1.11
C VAL A 132 7.78 5.70 0.67
N GLY A 133 7.60 4.59 1.39
CA GLY A 133 8.18 3.30 1.04
C GLY A 133 7.75 2.82 -0.35
N SER A 134 6.46 2.95 -0.67
CA SER A 134 5.92 2.60 -1.99
C SER A 134 6.50 3.49 -3.08
N ALA A 135 6.64 4.79 -2.84
CA ALA A 135 7.27 5.73 -3.78
C ALA A 135 8.77 5.45 -3.99
N LEU A 136 9.50 5.09 -2.93
CA LEU A 136 10.91 4.68 -3.01
C LEU A 136 11.07 3.37 -3.77
N CYS A 137 10.22 2.37 -3.53
CA CYS A 137 10.21 1.12 -4.29
C CYS A 137 9.92 1.38 -5.77
N LEU A 138 8.94 2.25 -6.08
CA LEU A 138 8.64 2.65 -7.46
C LEU A 138 9.85 3.34 -8.12
N GLY A 139 10.50 4.26 -7.40
CA GLY A 139 11.72 4.93 -7.84
C GLY A 139 12.87 3.95 -8.11
N TYR A 140 13.06 2.99 -7.21
CA TYR A 140 14.06 1.93 -7.36
C TYR A 140 13.78 1.06 -8.58
N PHE A 141 12.53 0.61 -8.77
CA PHE A 141 12.14 -0.16 -9.95
C PHE A 141 12.30 0.64 -11.25
N MET A 142 11.99 1.94 -11.27
CA MET A 142 12.26 2.81 -12.43
C MET A 142 13.75 2.89 -12.76
N LEU A 143 14.61 3.06 -11.75
CA LEU A 143 16.05 3.11 -11.93
C LEU A 143 16.59 1.78 -12.44
N MET A 144 16.11 0.66 -11.91
CA MET A 144 16.49 -0.67 -12.34
C MET A 144 16.02 -0.97 -13.75
N ASN A 145 14.81 -0.55 -14.13
CA ASN A 145 14.27 -0.70 -15.47
C ASN A 145 15.04 0.16 -16.49
N LYS A 146 15.46 1.37 -16.09
CA LYS A 146 16.38 2.22 -16.88
C LYS A 146 17.77 1.58 -17.03
N LYS A 147 18.30 0.96 -15.97
CA LYS A 147 19.61 0.28 -16.01
C LYS A 147 19.56 -0.97 -16.90
N LYS A 148 18.46 -1.74 -16.84
CA LYS A 148 18.23 -2.92 -17.69
C LYS A 148 18.04 -2.56 -19.17
N ARG A 149 17.33 -1.47 -19.49
CA ARG A 149 17.25 -0.96 -20.88
C ARG A 149 18.61 -0.59 -21.47
N LYS A 150 19.57 -0.16 -20.65
CA LYS A 150 20.96 0.10 -21.09
C LYS A 150 21.80 -1.18 -21.25
N MET A 151 21.38 -2.29 -20.65
CA MET A 151 22.04 -3.60 -20.72
C MET A 151 21.40 -4.53 -21.78
N GLN A 152 20.28 -4.13 -22.41
CA GLN A 152 19.71 -4.84 -23.55
C GLN A 152 20.70 -4.82 -24.73
N GLY A 153 21.32 -5.97 -25.00
CA GLY A 153 22.33 -6.16 -26.04
C GLY A 153 23.69 -6.68 -25.54
N GLN A 154 23.91 -6.73 -24.22
CA GLN A 154 25.07 -7.42 -23.63
C GLN A 154 24.64 -8.78 -23.09
N ASP A 155 25.36 -9.84 -23.48
CA ASP A 155 25.14 -11.21 -23.01
C ASP A 155 25.77 -11.37 -21.61
N VAL A 156 25.08 -10.82 -20.60
CA VAL A 156 25.60 -10.78 -19.22
C VAL A 156 25.39 -12.14 -18.56
N LYS A 157 26.37 -13.04 -18.71
CA LYS A 157 26.40 -14.35 -18.02
C LYS A 157 26.35 -14.16 -16.49
N GLY A 158 25.41 -14.85 -15.83
CA GLY A 158 25.30 -14.93 -14.37
C GLY A 158 24.13 -14.16 -13.73
N MET A 159 23.26 -13.52 -14.53
CA MET A 159 22.06 -12.83 -14.03
C MET A 159 20.80 -13.66 -14.27
N ASP A 160 20.41 -14.49 -13.30
CA ASP A 160 19.16 -15.29 -13.35
C ASP A 160 18.01 -14.66 -12.55
N GLY A 161 16.77 -14.92 -12.98
CA GLY A 161 15.54 -14.48 -12.32
C GLY A 161 15.29 -12.96 -12.42
N ASP A 162 15.07 -12.29 -11.29
CA ASP A 162 14.71 -10.85 -11.22
C ASP A 162 15.81 -9.94 -11.76
N LEU A 163 17.04 -10.44 -11.84
CA LEU A 163 18.19 -9.70 -12.33
C LEU A 163 18.33 -9.80 -13.86
N ALA A 164 17.63 -10.75 -14.51
CA ALA A 164 17.74 -10.96 -15.94
C ALA A 164 17.35 -9.70 -16.74
N PRO A 165 18.07 -9.37 -17.83
CA PRO A 165 17.78 -8.21 -18.67
C PRO A 165 16.45 -8.32 -19.42
N SER A 166 15.87 -9.52 -19.50
CA SER A 166 14.54 -9.81 -20.07
C SER A 166 13.37 -9.54 -19.11
N PHE A 167 13.61 -9.41 -17.80
CA PHE A 167 12.56 -9.20 -16.80
C PHE A 167 12.31 -7.70 -16.54
N VAL A 168 11.14 -7.22 -16.93
CA VAL A 168 10.70 -5.83 -16.77
C VAL A 168 9.84 -5.70 -15.51
N TYR A 169 10.29 -4.89 -14.54
CA TYR A 169 9.49 -4.57 -13.36
C TYR A 169 8.24 -3.79 -13.77
N LEU A 170 7.07 -4.22 -13.27
CA LEU A 170 5.81 -3.51 -13.49
C LEU A 170 5.76 -2.30 -12.56
N LEU A 171 5.52 -1.14 -13.17
CA LEU A 171 5.45 0.17 -12.55
C LEU A 171 4.07 0.48 -11.97
#